data_AF-A0A2A5V548-F1
#
_entry.id   AF-A0A2A5V548-F1
#
_cell.length_a   1.000
_cell.length_b   1.000
_cell.length_c   1.000
_cell.angle_alpha   90.00
_cell.angle_beta   90.00
_cell.angle_gamma   90.00
#
_symmetry.space_group_name_H-M   'P 1'
#
loop_
_entity.id
_entity.type
_entity.pdbx_description
1 polymer ?
#
loop_
_entity_poly.entity_id
_entity_poly.type
_entity_poly.pdbx_seq_one_letter_code
_entity_poly.pdbx_strand_id
1 'polypeptide(L)' 'SVEEALLLGERLYVMAPRPGRIHKEYNLPFAEMGLKEDLREIKKNKEFSSKREEILSMIWNMEEEIMGKEN' A
#
# COMPACT_ATOMS: atom_id res chain seq x y z
N SER A 1 -2.52 -0.41 9.51
CA SER A 1 -3.19 0.39 8.46
C SER A 1 -2.29 0.47 7.22
N VAL A 2 -2.81 0.56 5.98
CA VAL A 2 -1.98 0.74 4.75
C VAL A 2 -1.10 1.98 4.85
N GLU A 3 -1.60 3.03 5.51
CA GLU A 3 -0.86 4.28 5.71
C GLU A 3 0.41 4.08 6.57
N GLU A 4 0.34 3.28 7.62
CA GLU A 4 1.51 2.97 8.47
C GLU A 4 2.54 2.15 7.70
N ALA A 5 2.08 1.19 6.88
CA ALA A 5 2.97 0.40 6.04
C ALA A 5 3.72 1.28 5.02
N LEU A 6 3.07 2.34 4.51
CA LEU A 6 3.70 3.31 3.63
C LEU A 6 4.70 4.21 4.35
N LEU A 7 4.38 4.68 5.56
CA LEU A 7 5.23 5.63 6.30
C LEU A 7 6.45 4.99 6.96
N LEU A 8 6.32 3.72 7.38
CA LEU A 8 7.33 3.04 8.18
C LEU A 8 8.12 2.01 7.37
N GLY A 9 7.56 1.50 6.27
CA GLY A 9 8.18 0.49 5.44
C GLY A 9 9.03 1.09 4.34
N GLU A 10 10.26 0.57 4.17
CA GLU A 10 11.09 0.82 2.99
C GLU A 10 10.66 -0.06 1.80
N ARG A 11 10.16 -1.27 2.10
CA ARG A 11 9.63 -2.23 1.12
C ARG A 11 8.25 -2.69 1.56
N LEU A 12 7.30 -2.71 0.62
CA LEU A 12 5.94 -3.16 0.83
C LEU A 12 5.58 -4.23 -0.19
N TYR A 13 5.05 -5.36 0.30
CA TYR A 13 4.53 -6.43 -0.54
C TYR A 13 3.02 -6.47 -0.44
N VAL A 14 2.36 -6.43 -1.58
CA VAL A 14 0.95 -6.80 -1.69
C VAL A 14 0.89 -8.30 -1.98
N MET A 15 0.14 -9.04 -1.17
CA MET A 15 -0.04 -10.47 -1.36
C MET A 15 -1.36 -10.74 -2.08
N ALA A 16 -1.33 -11.62 -3.07
CA ALA A 16 -2.52 -12.17 -3.68
C ALA A 16 -3.29 -13.02 -2.64
N PRO A 17 -4.64 -13.05 -2.73
CA PRO A 17 -5.43 -13.96 -1.93
C PRO A 17 -5.16 -15.42 -2.31
N ARG A 18 -5.70 -16.34 -1.51
CA ARG A 18 -5.34 -17.77 -1.51
C ARG A 18 -5.23 -18.38 -2.94
N PRO A 19 -4.14 -19.11 -3.24
CA PRO A 19 -2.97 -19.35 -2.38
C PRO A 19 -2.09 -18.09 -2.26
N GLY A 20 -1.66 -17.76 -1.04
CA GLY A 20 -0.88 -16.55 -0.77
C GLY A 20 0.43 -16.51 -1.57
N ARG A 21 0.57 -15.51 -2.43
CA ARG A 21 1.77 -15.24 -3.24
C ARG A 21 2.03 -13.75 -3.26
N ILE A 22 3.28 -13.34 -3.49
CA ILE A 22 3.56 -11.92 -3.72
C ILE A 22 2.91 -11.54 -5.05
N HIS A 23 1.98 -10.61 -5.00
CA HIS A 23 1.31 -10.05 -6.17
C HIS A 23 2.13 -8.88 -6.72
N LYS A 24 2.61 -8.01 -5.83
CA LYS A 24 3.41 -6.84 -6.21
C LYS A 24 4.34 -6.42 -5.09
N GLU A 25 5.47 -5.84 -5.49
CA GLU A 25 6.45 -5.23 -4.59
C GLU A 25 6.54 -3.73 -4.88
N TYR A 26 6.70 -2.96 -3.82
CA TYR A 26 6.96 -1.53 -3.85
C TYR A 26 8.21 -1.23 -3.04
N ASN A 27 9.11 -0.43 -3.61
CA ASN A 27 10.14 0.28 -2.87
C ASN A 27 9.59 1.68 -2.59
N LEU A 28 9.60 2.09 -1.33
CA LEU A 28 8.89 3.27 -0.86
C LEU A 28 9.90 4.31 -0.33
N PRO A 29 9.85 5.56 -0.82
CA PRO A 29 10.78 6.60 -0.36
C PRO A 29 10.35 7.20 0.99
N PHE A 30 9.12 6.96 1.46
CA PHE A 30 8.51 7.75 2.52
C PHE A 30 9.14 7.54 3.90
N ALA A 31 9.61 6.32 4.20
CA ALA A 31 10.33 6.05 5.43
C ALA A 31 11.65 6.85 5.50
N GLU A 32 12.38 6.94 4.39
CA GLU A 32 13.58 7.78 4.31
C GLU A 32 13.25 9.27 4.38
N MET A 33 12.18 9.71 3.69
CA MET A 33 11.71 11.10 3.79
C MET A 33 11.34 11.47 5.22
N GLY A 34 10.73 10.55 5.99
CA GLY A 34 10.37 10.76 7.39
C GLY A 34 11.55 11.00 8.34
N LEU A 35 12.79 10.74 7.91
CA LEU A 35 13.99 11.10 8.66
C LEU A 35 14.35 12.60 8.52
N LYS A 36 13.85 13.25 7.47
CA LYS A 36 14.22 14.63 7.08
C LYS A 36 13.03 15.60 7.11
N GLU A 37 11.81 15.09 6.96
CA GLU A 37 10.58 15.87 6.79
C GLU A 37 9.51 15.50 7.84
N ASP A 38 8.58 16.43 8.11
CA ASP A 38 7.44 16.16 8.99
C ASP A 38 6.44 15.20 8.33
N LEU A 39 5.98 14.20 9.09
CA LEU A 39 5.05 13.17 8.60
C LEU A 39 3.74 13.76 8.03
N ARG A 40 3.27 14.90 8.53
CA ARG A 40 2.06 15.57 8.01
C ARG A 40 2.29 16.14 6.63
N GLU A 41 3.50 16.60 6.33
CA GLU A 41 3.86 17.09 4.99
C GLU A 41 4.04 15.93 4.02
N ILE A 42 4.65 14.83 4.45
CA ILE A 42 4.73 13.59 3.66
C ILE A 42 3.33 13.07 3.30
N LYS A 43 2.38 13.10 4.24
CA LYS A 43 0.98 12.71 3.97
C LYS A 43 0.26 13.59 2.95
N LYS A 44 0.68 14.84 2.77
CA LYS A 44 0.15 15.76 1.75
C LYS A 44 0.82 15.58 0.39
N ASN A 45 1.92 14.83 0.33
CA ASN A 45 2.59 14.54 -0.93
C ASN A 45 1.66 13.72 -1.84
N LYS A 46 1.52 14.17 -3.10
CA LYS A 46 0.69 13.50 -4.12
C LYS A 46 1.13 12.06 -4.38
N GLU A 47 2.42 11.77 -4.29
CA GLU A 47 2.94 10.42 -4.46
C GLU A 47 2.48 9.50 -3.32
N PHE A 48 2.46 10.02 -2.09
CA PHE A 48 1.96 9.28 -0.93
C PHE A 48 0.49 8.92 -1.09
N SER A 49 -0.36 9.91 -1.42
CA SER A 49 -1.80 9.67 -1.62
C SER A 49 -2.05 8.72 -2.80
N SER A 50 -1.33 8.90 -3.91
CA SER A 50 -1.46 8.06 -5.09
C SER A 50 -1.08 6.60 -4.82
N LYS A 51 0.03 6.35 -4.10
CA LYS A 51 0.44 4.99 -3.73
C LYS A 51 -0.53 4.33 -2.75
N ARG A 52 -1.05 5.11 -1.80
CA ARG A 52 -2.08 4.63 -0.86
C ARG A 52 -3.35 4.21 -1.59
N GLU A 53 -3.85 5.05 -2.50
CA GLU A 53 -5.04 4.76 -3.30
C GLU A 53 -4.82 3.55 -4.21
N GLU A 54 -3.68 3.48 -4.91
CA GLU A 54 -3.32 2.34 -5.75
C GLU A 54 -3.35 1.01 -4.98
N ILE A 55 -2.70 0.96 -3.81
CA ILE A 55 -2.62 -0.25 -2.98
C ILE A 55 -3.99 -0.60 -2.40
N LEU A 56 -4.74 0.38 -1.91
CA LEU A 56 -6.10 0.14 -1.41
C LEU A 56 -6.96 -0.43 -2.52
N SER A 57 -7.05 0.22 -3.68
CA SER A 57 -7.84 -0.25 -4.82
C SER A 57 -7.45 -1.67 -5.23
N MET A 58 -6.16 -2.01 -5.21
CA MET A 58 -5.70 -3.37 -5.48
C MET A 58 -6.24 -4.38 -4.45
N ILE A 59 -6.19 -4.06 -3.15
CA ILE A 59 -6.72 -4.91 -2.08
C ILE A 59 -8.23 -5.10 -2.24
N TRP A 60 -8.98 -4.01 -2.46
CA TRP A 60 -10.43 -4.05 -2.63
C TRP A 60 -10.84 -4.89 -3.85
N ASN A 61 -10.19 -4.70 -4.99
CA ASN A 61 -10.48 -5.49 -6.20
C ASN A 61 -10.26 -6.99 -5.98
N MET A 62 -9.16 -7.36 -5.31
CA MET A 62 -8.89 -8.76 -4.98
C MET A 62 -9.91 -9.32 -3.98
N GLU A 63 -10.40 -8.51 -3.04
CA GLU A 63 -11.45 -8.91 -2.10
C GLU A 63 -12.80 -9.14 -2.80
N GLU A 64 -13.20 -8.22 -3.69
CA GLU A 64 -14.41 -8.36 -4.52
C GLU A 64 -14.36 -9.62 -5.40
N GLU A 65 -13.22 -9.93 -6.02
CA GLU A 65 -13.05 -11.14 -6.82
C GLU A 65 -13.23 -12.43 -6.02
N ILE A 66 -12.93 -12.42 -4.72
CA ILE A 66 -13.15 -13.58 -3.84
C ILE A 66 -14.63 -13.65 -3.48
N MET A 67 -15.20 -12.55 -3.00
CA MET A 67 -16.60 -12.50 -2.56
C MET A 67 -17.58 -12.77 -3.71
N GLY A 68 -17.27 -12.31 -4.93
CA GLY A 68 -18.08 -12.54 -6.12
C GLY A 68 -18.04 -13.98 -6.64
N LYS A 69 -17.05 -14.79 -6.25
CA LYS A 69 -16.96 -16.23 -6.58
C LYS A 69 -17.71 -17.12 -5.59
N GLU A 70 -18.07 -16.59 -4.42
CA GLU A 70 -18.82 -17.33 -3.38
C GLU A 70 -20.35 -17.22 -3.53
N ASN A 71 -20.85 -16.47 -4.53
CA ASN A 71 -22.27 -16.30 -4.84
C ASN A 71 -22.74 -17.14 -6.03
#